data_AF-A0A7G5XIC3-F1
#
_entry.id   AF-A0A7G5XIC3-F1
#
_cell.length_a   1.000
_cell.length_b   1.000
_cell.length_c   1.000
_cell.angle_alpha   90.00
_cell.angle_beta   90.00
_cell.angle_gamma   90.00
#
_symmetry.space_group_name_H-M   'P 1'
#
loop_
_entity.id
_entity.type
_entity.pdbx_description
1 polymer ?
#
loop_
_entity_poly.entity_id
_entity_poly.type
_entity_poly.pdbx_seq_one_letter_code
_entity_poly.pdbx_strand_id
1 'polypeptide(L)'
;MKIILTGLVFICCTSFLQTGKYPVVKLYAYQQKVSGGANFSSKEKGRSTLQQYVYLLVRNGRSITVDEVWIAGQSVSFKTEETKAPVTIENSIKLGNTPATETLVPETTHTVMQIVFTNEAAAASNSPSRYRNYPLLIKYIENGRTYYLGTKNWTVLNPKVNQ
;
A
#
# COMPACT_ATOMS: atom_id res chain seq x y z
N MET A 1 8.57 -8.12 -73.10
CA MET A 1 7.54 -7.63 -72.15
C MET A 1 7.32 -8.69 -71.08
N LYS A 2 7.81 -8.46 -69.85
CA LYS A 2 7.32 -9.06 -68.59
C LYS A 2 8.07 -8.37 -67.43
N ILE A 3 7.32 -7.53 -66.73
CA ILE A 3 7.69 -6.82 -65.49
C ILE A 3 7.39 -7.80 -64.35
N ILE A 4 8.35 -8.08 -63.46
CA ILE A 4 8.06 -8.80 -62.22
C ILE A 4 8.27 -7.83 -61.05
N LEU A 5 7.20 -7.76 -60.28
CA LEU A 5 6.78 -6.71 -59.37
C LEU A 5 7.38 -6.92 -57.97
N THR A 6 7.96 -5.86 -57.44
CA THR A 6 8.43 -5.68 -56.07
C THR A 6 7.29 -5.87 -55.06
N GLY A 7 7.52 -6.62 -53.98
CA GLY A 7 6.58 -6.76 -52.87
C GLY A 7 7.29 -6.60 -51.53
N LEU A 8 7.59 -5.35 -51.15
CA LEU A 8 8.13 -4.99 -49.84
C LEU A 8 6.97 -4.99 -48.81
N VAL A 9 6.84 -6.07 -48.04
CA VAL A 9 5.84 -6.18 -46.98
C VAL A 9 6.35 -5.40 -45.76
N PHE A 10 5.89 -4.16 -45.62
CA PHE A 10 6.12 -3.31 -44.45
C PHE A 10 5.11 -3.69 -43.36
N ILE A 11 5.47 -4.65 -42.50
CA ILE A 11 4.67 -5.02 -41.31
C ILE A 11 4.83 -3.90 -40.28
N CYS A 12 3.86 -2.99 -40.28
CA CYS A 12 3.73 -1.93 -39.29
C CYS A 12 3.17 -2.53 -37.99
N CYS A 13 4.04 -3.13 -37.17
CA CYS A 13 3.72 -3.51 -35.80
C CYS A 13 3.60 -2.24 -34.94
N THR A 14 2.45 -1.57 -34.99
CA THR A 14 2.12 -0.49 -34.06
C THR A 14 1.78 -1.10 -32.71
N SER A 15 2.79 -1.31 -31.87
CA SER A 15 2.59 -1.56 -30.45
C SER A 15 1.98 -0.31 -29.82
N PHE A 16 0.67 -0.36 -29.57
CA PHE A 16 -0.01 0.57 -28.68
C PHE A 16 0.57 0.40 -27.27
N LEU A 17 1.63 1.16 -26.96
CA LEU A 17 2.00 1.46 -25.59
C LEU A 17 0.89 2.35 -25.03
N GLN A 18 -0.14 1.73 -24.46
CA GLN A 18 -1.04 2.41 -23.53
C GLN A 18 -0.19 2.86 -22.33
N THR A 19 0.42 4.02 -22.48
CA THR A 19 0.94 4.83 -21.38
C THR A 19 -0.26 5.40 -20.62
N GLY A 20 -1.04 4.51 -20.00
CA GLY A 20 -2.00 4.92 -18.99
C GLY A 20 -1.26 5.81 -18.01
N LYS A 21 -1.71 7.06 -17.86
CA LYS A 21 -1.22 8.02 -16.88
C LYS A 21 -1.59 7.54 -15.49
N TYR A 22 -1.00 6.43 -15.06
CA TYR A 22 -1.11 5.94 -13.72
C TYR A 22 -0.30 6.86 -12.81
N PRO A 23 -0.83 7.26 -11.64
CA PRO A 23 -0.07 8.06 -10.68
C PRO A 23 1.24 7.34 -10.34
N VAL A 24 2.30 8.08 -10.06
CA VAL A 24 3.61 7.50 -9.71
C VAL A 24 3.49 6.53 -8.54
N VAL A 25 2.59 6.82 -7.60
CA VAL A 25 2.40 6.06 -6.37
C VAL A 25 0.92 5.76 -6.18
N LYS A 26 0.59 4.51 -5.83
CA LYS A 26 -0.74 4.12 -5.34
C LYS A 26 -0.66 3.69 -3.88
N LEU A 27 -1.65 4.13 -3.11
CA LEU A 27 -1.80 3.80 -1.70
C LEU A 27 -2.74 2.61 -1.52
N TYR A 28 -2.28 1.62 -0.74
CA TYR A 28 -3.10 0.58 -0.15
C TYR A 28 -3.10 0.77 1.36
N ALA A 29 -4.27 0.92 1.96
CA ALA A 29 -4.42 1.19 3.38
C ALA A 29 -5.51 0.29 3.96
N TYR A 30 -5.11 -0.55 4.90
CA TYR A 30 -5.96 -1.55 5.53
C TYR A 30 -5.96 -1.41 7.05
N GLN A 31 -7.06 -1.80 7.67
CA GLN A 31 -7.22 -1.90 9.11
C GLN A 31 -7.77 -3.26 9.49
N GLN A 32 -7.15 -3.91 10.46
CA GLN A 32 -7.60 -5.17 11.00
C GLN A 32 -7.85 -5.04 12.50
N LYS A 33 -9.05 -5.43 12.93
CA LYS A 33 -9.35 -5.56 14.35
C LYS A 33 -8.67 -6.82 14.87
N VAL A 34 -7.77 -6.69 15.83
CA VAL A 34 -7.10 -7.82 16.49
C VAL A 34 -7.63 -7.95 17.92
N SER A 35 -8.02 -9.15 18.34
CA SER A 35 -8.47 -9.44 19.71
C SER A 35 -7.54 -10.43 20.39
N GLY A 36 -7.26 -10.20 21.68
CA GLY A 36 -6.49 -11.15 22.50
C GLY A 36 -7.22 -12.48 22.70
N GLY A 37 -6.50 -13.60 22.53
CA GLY A 37 -7.02 -14.95 22.74
C GLY A 37 -7.14 -15.37 24.20
N ALA A 38 -7.50 -16.63 24.41
CA ALA A 38 -7.81 -17.20 25.73
C ALA A 38 -6.61 -17.26 26.70
N ASN A 39 -5.38 -17.16 26.18
CA ASN A 39 -4.13 -17.26 26.94
C ASN A 39 -3.60 -15.92 27.49
N PHE A 40 -4.32 -14.82 27.27
CA PHE A 40 -3.96 -13.52 27.83
C PHE A 40 -4.36 -13.41 29.31
N SER A 41 -3.59 -12.64 30.09
CA SER A 41 -3.89 -12.37 31.49
C SER A 41 -5.32 -11.81 31.66
N SER A 42 -5.97 -12.02 32.81
CA SER A 42 -7.36 -11.59 33.05
C SER A 42 -7.61 -10.08 32.79
N LYS A 43 -6.55 -9.25 32.74
CA LYS A 43 -6.59 -7.81 32.39
C LYS A 43 -6.59 -7.51 30.88
N GLU A 44 -6.21 -8.46 30.04
CA GLU A 44 -6.07 -8.29 28.57
C GLU A 44 -7.14 -9.06 27.79
N LYS A 45 -7.85 -9.97 28.46
CA LYS A 45 -8.99 -10.69 27.90
C LYS A 45 -10.10 -9.69 27.50
N GLY A 46 -10.36 -9.61 26.20
CA GLY A 46 -11.33 -8.67 25.62
C GLY A 46 -10.75 -7.34 25.11
N ARG A 47 -9.44 -7.10 25.27
CA ARG A 47 -8.80 -5.93 24.67
C ARG A 47 -8.63 -6.16 23.17
N SER A 48 -9.17 -5.22 22.39
CA SER A 48 -9.03 -5.22 20.94
C SER A 48 -8.16 -4.06 20.50
N THR A 49 -7.16 -4.34 19.67
CA THR A 49 -6.31 -3.34 19.04
C THR A 49 -6.64 -3.25 17.55
N LEU A 50 -6.45 -2.07 16.97
CA LEU A 50 -6.53 -1.88 15.52
C LEU A 50 -5.11 -1.97 14.96
N GLN A 51 -4.84 -3.03 14.21
CA GLN A 51 -3.62 -3.15 13.44
C GLN A 51 -3.81 -2.48 12.08
N GLN A 52 -2.84 -1.68 11.67
CA GLN A 52 -2.87 -0.93 10.41
C GLN A 52 -1.80 -1.48 9.46
N TYR A 53 -2.17 -1.63 8.20
CA TYR A 53 -1.25 -2.01 7.13
C TYR A 53 -1.30 -0.95 6.05
N VAL A 54 -0.15 -0.35 5.73
CA VAL A 54 -0.04 0.71 4.74
C VAL A 54 1.08 0.36 3.76
N TYR A 55 0.72 0.27 2.48
CA TYR A 55 1.65 -0.02 1.40
C TYR A 55 1.54 1.03 0.29
N LEU A 56 2.69 1.33 -0.30
CA LEU A 56 2.85 2.21 -1.44
C LEU A 56 3.36 1.39 -2.62
N LEU A 57 2.59 1.37 -3.71
CA LEU A 57 3.02 0.80 -4.97
C LEU A 57 3.65 1.90 -5.80
N VAL A 58 4.97 1.85 -5.94
CA VAL A 58 5.77 2.83 -6.67
C VAL A 58 6.04 2.30 -8.07
N ARG A 59 5.68 3.08 -9.08
CA ARG A 59 5.87 2.70 -10.48
C ARG A 59 7.35 2.38 -10.75
N ASN A 60 7.59 1.30 -11.49
CA ASN A 60 8.95 0.90 -11.87
C ASN A 60 9.75 2.01 -12.54
N GLY A 61 11.05 2.07 -12.19
CA GLY A 61 11.96 3.10 -12.67
C GLY A 61 11.75 4.47 -12.02
N ARG A 62 10.90 4.56 -10.99
CA ARG A 62 10.72 5.76 -10.16
C ARG A 62 11.16 5.43 -8.74
N SER A 63 11.62 6.45 -8.03
CA SER A 63 11.94 6.39 -6.61
C SER A 63 11.21 7.51 -5.89
N ILE A 64 10.83 7.24 -4.66
CA ILE A 64 10.23 8.22 -3.76
C ILE A 64 10.87 8.11 -2.38
N THR A 65 10.85 9.20 -1.63
CA THR A 65 11.16 9.21 -0.20
C THR A 65 9.93 9.64 0.56
N VAL A 66 9.47 8.83 1.50
CA VAL A 66 8.36 9.22 2.38
C VAL A 66 8.90 10.14 3.45
N ASP A 67 8.32 11.33 3.57
CA ASP A 67 8.81 12.42 4.41
C ASP A 67 8.00 12.52 5.72
N GLU A 68 6.67 12.58 5.61
CA GLU A 68 5.77 12.61 6.77
C GLU A 68 4.54 11.72 6.53
N VAL A 69 4.05 11.10 7.60
CA VAL A 69 2.80 10.34 7.61
C VAL A 69 1.93 10.87 8.74
N TRP A 70 0.66 11.15 8.43
CA TRP A 70 -0.34 11.54 9.42
C TRP A 70 -1.46 10.53 9.48
N ILE A 71 -1.87 10.20 10.71
CA ILE A 71 -3.07 9.42 11.00
C ILE A 71 -3.99 10.29 11.84
N ALA A 72 -5.25 10.42 11.41
CA ALA A 72 -6.23 11.32 12.03
C ALA A 72 -5.70 12.77 12.20
N GLY A 73 -4.87 13.22 11.25
CA GLY A 73 -4.30 14.57 11.23
C GLY A 73 -3.05 14.77 12.10
N GLN A 74 -2.63 13.76 12.87
CA GLN A 74 -1.45 13.79 13.74
C GLN A 74 -0.28 13.05 13.10
N SER A 75 0.91 13.63 13.17
CA SER A 75 2.15 13.01 12.68
C SER A 75 2.45 11.74 13.48
N VAL A 76 2.89 10.69 12.78
CA VAL A 76 3.28 9.40 13.39
C VAL A 76 4.70 9.04 13.00
N SER A 77 5.40 8.33 13.90
CA SER A 77 6.73 7.80 13.61
C SER A 77 6.61 6.54 12.77
N PHE A 78 7.46 6.43 11.77
CA PHE A 78 7.46 5.31 10.85
C PHE A 78 8.85 5.05 10.30
N LYS A 79 9.02 3.85 9.75
CA LYS A 79 10.08 3.52 8.80
C LYS A 79 9.46 3.00 7.51
N THR A 80 10.23 3.08 6.43
CA THR A 80 9.87 2.49 5.15
C THR A 80 10.67 1.24 4.93
N GLU A 81 10.02 0.18 4.44
CA GLU A 81 10.66 -1.08 4.09
C GLU A 81 10.20 -1.52 2.71
N GLU A 82 11.12 -1.91 1.84
CA GLU A 82 10.74 -2.56 0.58
C GLU A 82 10.28 -3.99 0.87
N THR A 83 9.18 -4.40 0.23
CA THR A 83 8.61 -5.74 0.39
C THR A 83 8.29 -6.36 -0.97
N LYS A 84 8.24 -7.68 -1.02
CA LYS A 84 7.93 -8.43 -2.25
C LYS A 84 6.42 -8.52 -2.43
N ALA A 85 5.96 -8.32 -3.67
CA ALA A 85 4.62 -8.70 -4.08
C ALA A 85 4.57 -10.22 -4.35
N PRO A 86 3.39 -10.86 -4.17
CA PRO A 86 2.18 -10.29 -3.60
C PRO A 86 2.31 -10.21 -2.07
N VAL A 87 1.68 -9.21 -1.46
CA VAL A 87 1.63 -9.11 0.00
C VAL A 87 0.34 -9.74 0.48
N THR A 88 0.44 -10.79 1.29
CA THR A 88 -0.69 -11.54 1.84
C THR A 88 -0.66 -11.57 3.35
N ILE A 89 -1.83 -11.64 3.98
CA ILE A 89 -1.97 -11.91 5.41
C ILE A 89 -2.80 -13.17 5.63
N GLU A 90 -2.52 -13.88 6.73
CA GLU A 90 -3.36 -14.97 7.20
C GLU A 90 -4.59 -14.42 7.94
N ASN A 91 -5.76 -14.90 7.54
CA ASN A 91 -7.01 -14.64 8.22
C ASN A 91 -7.22 -15.68 9.33
N SER A 92 -7.98 -15.30 10.37
CA SER A 92 -8.32 -16.22 11.48
C SER A 92 -9.33 -17.30 11.07
N ILE A 93 -10.01 -17.11 9.94
CA ILE A 93 -10.94 -18.09 9.40
C ILE A 93 -10.12 -19.14 8.65
N LYS A 94 -10.21 -20.40 9.08
CA LYS A 94 -9.64 -21.54 8.35
C LYS A 94 -10.73 -22.14 7.46
N LEU A 95 -10.39 -22.42 6.20
CA LEU A 95 -11.23 -23.23 5.31
C LEU A 95 -10.67 -24.65 5.35
N GLY A 96 -11.13 -25.45 6.31
CA GLY A 96 -10.51 -26.75 6.62
C GLY A 96 -9.16 -26.58 7.34
N ASN A 97 -8.10 -27.23 6.84
CA ASN A 97 -6.75 -27.16 7.42
C ASN A 97 -5.88 -26.02 6.88
N THR A 98 -6.36 -25.27 5.88
CA THR A 98 -5.60 -24.17 5.26
C THR A 98 -6.08 -22.83 5.82
N PRO A 99 -5.17 -21.96 6.30
CA PRO A 99 -5.53 -20.58 6.64
C PRO A 99 -6.11 -19.89 5.40
N ALA A 100 -7.27 -19.24 5.52
CA ALA A 100 -7.71 -18.36 4.44
C ALA A 100 -6.72 -17.18 4.37
N THR A 101 -6.18 -16.89 3.20
CA THR A 101 -5.27 -15.76 3.00
C THR A 101 -6.01 -14.61 2.31
N GLU A 102 -5.63 -13.38 2.66
CA GLU A 102 -6.14 -12.17 2.03
C GLU A 102 -4.98 -11.40 1.41
N THR A 103 -5.11 -11.08 0.12
CA THR A 103 -4.08 -10.36 -0.64
C THR A 103 -4.25 -8.85 -0.45
N LEU A 104 -3.30 -8.22 0.22
CA LEU A 104 -3.26 -6.78 0.47
C LEU A 104 -2.68 -6.01 -0.72
N VAL A 105 -1.66 -6.57 -1.36
CA VAL A 105 -1.07 -6.01 -2.59
C VAL A 105 -0.98 -7.14 -3.62
N PRO A 106 -1.60 -7.00 -4.81
CA PRO A 106 -1.56 -8.03 -5.83
C PRO A 106 -0.16 -8.21 -6.40
N GLU A 107 0.06 -9.32 -7.10
CA GLU A 107 1.28 -9.57 -7.86
C GLU A 107 1.57 -8.41 -8.82
N THR A 108 2.81 -7.93 -8.84
CA THR A 108 3.18 -6.76 -9.62
C THR A 108 4.68 -6.71 -9.84
N THR A 109 5.09 -6.13 -10.97
CA THR A 109 6.50 -5.85 -11.22
C THR A 109 6.98 -4.58 -10.51
N HIS A 110 6.05 -3.75 -10.01
CA HIS A 110 6.32 -2.47 -9.36
C HIS A 110 6.96 -2.64 -7.97
N THR A 111 7.73 -1.65 -7.53
CA THR A 111 8.28 -1.63 -6.18
C THR A 111 7.14 -1.46 -5.17
N VAL A 112 7.10 -2.33 -4.16
CA VAL A 112 6.16 -2.22 -3.04
C VAL A 112 6.93 -1.77 -1.81
N MET A 113 6.50 -0.67 -1.22
CA MET A 113 7.08 -0.13 0.01
C MET A 113 6.03 -0.16 1.12
N GLN A 114 6.37 -0.77 2.25
CA GLN A 114 5.56 -0.79 3.45
C GLN A 114 5.91 0.41 4.34
N ILE A 115 4.89 1.05 4.90
CA ILE A 115 5.03 1.98 6.02
C ILE A 115 4.86 1.18 7.31
N VAL A 116 5.92 1.09 8.11
CA VAL A 116 5.92 0.40 9.41
C VAL A 116 5.91 1.46 10.51
N PHE A 117 4.80 1.55 11.23
CA PHE A 117 4.68 2.48 12.36
C PHE A 117 5.55 2.03 13.54
N THR A 118 6.22 2.98 14.17
CA THR A 118 7.08 2.73 15.33
C THR A 118 6.49 3.40 16.57
N ASN A 119 6.93 2.97 17.76
CA ASN A 119 6.50 3.56 19.04
C ASN A 119 7.32 4.80 19.42
N GLU A 120 8.16 5.30 18.51
CA GLU A 120 8.98 6.48 18.75
C GLU A 120 8.13 7.75 18.74
N ALA A 121 8.56 8.79 19.46
CA ALA A 121 7.87 10.07 19.44
C ALA A 121 8.06 10.73 18.06
N ALA A 122 6.95 11.01 17.38
CA ALA A 122 6.99 11.73 16.11
C ALA A 122 7.27 13.21 16.37
N ALA A 123 7.93 13.88 15.42
CA ALA A 123 7.97 15.34 15.43
C ALA A 123 6.53 15.88 15.39
N ALA A 124 6.20 16.75 16.34
CA ALA A 124 4.86 17.32 16.46
C ALA A 124 4.53 18.18 15.24
N SER A 125 3.73 17.62 14.34
CA SER A 125 3.29 18.25 13.09
C SER A 125 1.84 17.90 12.84
N ASN A 126 1.05 18.90 12.46
CA ASN A 126 -0.34 18.71 12.05
C ASN A 126 -0.42 18.61 10.52
N SER A 127 -1.30 17.75 10.01
CA SER A 127 -1.54 17.68 8.58
C SER A 127 -1.97 19.05 8.01
N PRO A 128 -1.58 19.40 6.76
CA PRO A 128 -1.98 20.67 6.16
C PRO A 128 -3.50 20.80 6.07
N SER A 129 -4.03 22.01 6.30
CA SER A 129 -5.47 22.26 6.42
C SER A 129 -6.31 21.72 5.25
N ARG A 130 -5.77 21.79 4.03
CA ARG A 130 -6.39 21.27 2.80
C ARG A 130 -6.66 19.76 2.83
N TYR A 131 -5.94 19.00 3.66
CA TYR A 131 -6.00 17.53 3.71
C TYR A 131 -6.60 16.98 5.00
N ARG A 132 -7.23 17.81 5.84
CA ARG A 132 -7.82 17.38 7.12
C ARG A 132 -8.89 16.30 7.00
N ASN A 133 -9.49 16.13 5.82
CA ASN A 133 -10.51 15.11 5.55
C ASN A 133 -9.92 13.74 5.14
N TYR A 134 -8.59 13.57 5.17
CA TYR A 134 -7.93 12.29 4.93
C TYR A 134 -7.45 11.70 6.26
N PRO A 135 -8.10 10.63 6.77
CA PRO A 135 -7.66 9.95 7.99
C PRO A 135 -6.26 9.35 7.89
N LEU A 136 -5.77 9.08 6.67
CA LEU A 136 -4.39 8.73 6.39
C LEU A 136 -3.87 9.66 5.28
N LEU A 137 -2.80 10.37 5.56
CA LEU A 137 -2.11 11.25 4.62
C LEU A 137 -0.61 10.94 4.65
N ILE A 138 0.00 10.92 3.46
CA ILE A 138 1.42 10.65 3.26
C ILE A 138 1.98 11.77 2.41
N LYS A 139 3.01 12.44 2.91
CA LYS A 139 3.84 13.37 2.15
C LYS A 139 5.06 12.60 1.66
N TYR A 140 5.33 12.69 0.37
CA TYR A 140 6.51 12.06 -0.22
C TYR A 140 7.19 13.00 -1.21
N ILE A 141 8.49 12.78 -1.40
CA ILE A 141 9.34 13.51 -2.31
C ILE A 141 9.64 12.62 -3.51
N GLU A 142 9.46 13.15 -4.71
CA GLU A 142 9.85 12.51 -5.96
C GLU A 142 10.57 13.54 -6.84
N ASN A 143 11.81 13.25 -7.24
CA ASN A 143 12.66 14.17 -8.02
C ASN A 143 12.71 15.59 -7.44
N GLY A 144 12.86 15.69 -6.11
CA GLY A 144 12.93 16.98 -5.38
C GLY A 144 11.61 17.73 -5.26
N ARG A 145 10.49 17.19 -5.74
CA ARG A 145 9.16 17.79 -5.62
C ARG A 145 8.33 17.06 -4.57
N THR A 146 7.59 17.83 -3.77
CA THR A 146 6.71 17.31 -2.72
C THR A 146 5.33 16.99 -3.27
N TYR A 147 4.83 15.82 -2.91
CA TYR A 147 3.49 15.34 -3.25
C TYR A 147 2.77 14.85 -2.00
N TYR A 148 1.44 14.79 -2.08
CA TYR A 148 0.57 14.30 -1.03
C TYR A 148 -0.32 13.19 -1.57
N LEU A 149 -0.39 12.09 -0.83
CA LEU A 149 -1.23 10.93 -1.14
C LEU A 149 -2.01 10.55 0.12
N GLY A 150 -3.32 10.47 0.02
CA GLY A 150 -4.16 10.12 1.17
C GLY A 150 -5.38 9.33 0.77
N THR A 151 -5.98 8.66 1.75
CA THR A 151 -7.28 7.98 1.60
C THR A 151 -8.28 8.54 2.60
N LYS A 152 -9.56 8.60 2.18
CA LYS A 152 -10.67 8.98 3.07
C LYS A 152 -11.15 7.80 3.91
N ASN A 153 -10.93 6.58 3.43
CA ASN A 153 -11.43 5.36 4.04
C ASN A 153 -10.29 4.34 4.17
N TRP A 154 -10.29 3.63 5.29
CA TRP A 154 -9.49 2.43 5.46
C TRP A 154 -10.26 1.22 4.91
N THR A 155 -9.55 0.31 4.25
CA THR A 155 -10.15 -0.97 3.88
C THR A 155 -10.15 -1.87 5.12
N VAL A 156 -11.33 -2.27 5.58
CA VAL A 156 -11.47 -3.07 6.80
C VAL A 156 -11.30 -4.54 6.47
N LEU A 157 -10.30 -5.17 7.08
CA LEU A 157 -10.00 -6.59 6.98
C LEU A 157 -10.81 -7.39 7.99
N ASN A 158 -10.95 -8.69 7.73
CA ASN A 158 -11.58 -9.60 8.66
C ASN A 158 -10.85 -9.60 10.02
N PRO A 159 -11.58 -9.60 11.15
CA PRO A 159 -10.95 -9.58 12.48
C PRO A 159 -10.01 -10.77 12.70
N LYS A 160 -8.89 -10.52 13.37
CA LYS A 160 -7.92 -11.54 13.77
C LYS A 160 -7.99 -11.85 15.25
N VAL A 161 -7.99 -13.12 15.62
CA VAL A 161 -7.83 -13.56 17.02
C VAL A 161 -6.40 -14.06 17.20
N ASN A 162 -5.64 -13.43 18.11
CA ASN A 162 -4.33 -13.96 18.49
C ASN A 162 -4.57 -15.24 19.31
N GLN A 163 -4.12 -16.39 18.81
CA GLN A 163 -4.19 -17.66 19.54
C GLN A 163 -3.09 -17.75 20.61
#